data_AF-A0A2F0A481-F1
#
_entry.id   AF-A0A2F0A481-F1
#
_cell.length_a   1.000
_cell.length_b   1.000
_cell.length_c   1.000
_cell.angle_alpha   90.00
_cell.angle_beta   90.00
_cell.angle_gamma   90.00
#
_symmetry.space_group_name_H-M   'P 1'
#
loop_
_entity.id
_entity.type
_entity.pdbx_description
1 polymer ?
#
loop_
_entity_poly.entity_id
_entity_poly.type
_entity_poly.pdbx_seq_one_letter_code
_entity_poly.pdbx_strand_id
1 'polypeptide(L)'
;MFKKFNSPKEYCILPLVGVILFLIFLNSCNKGKNIQSNVQLSKNSKTIIDQTPIDKESHQKMVAALAAIKDSTNDKNKYLGDRRARQVREIIKNAGLKSPKKERWFHHRILGWAELNLGNEEEGIKHLKLAYDLLPEVQGEVEPKRIFENIFMLGVAWMRRGETENCCSRFTPESCIIPIIPSAIHVKKEGSLNAIKYFNELLDEAPEKSVWHYRSKWLLNIAWMTLGQYPDKLPKDHLIPESSFKSDQFYPVFKNISSDLGLDTFNLSGGVVIDDFNHDSLLDIFTTSWASDATPKLFLGE
;
A
#
# COMPACT_ATOMS: atom_id res chain seq x y z
N MET A 1 2.34 8.86 -42.10
CA MET A 1 2.43 10.33 -42.08
C MET A 1 3.03 10.72 -40.73
N PHE A 2 4.15 11.46 -40.75
CA PHE A 2 5.02 11.90 -39.63
C PHE A 2 5.81 10.78 -38.89
N LYS A 3 7.00 10.37 -39.36
CA LYS A 3 8.37 10.95 -39.33
C LYS A 3 9.15 10.67 -38.02
N LYS A 4 10.05 9.69 -38.12
CA LYS A 4 11.29 9.50 -37.35
C LYS A 4 12.21 10.73 -37.50
N PHE A 5 13.01 11.02 -36.47
CA PHE A 5 14.29 11.72 -36.63
C PHE A 5 15.38 11.00 -35.82
N ASN A 6 16.38 10.51 -36.56
CA ASN A 6 17.69 10.08 -36.08
C ASN A 6 18.62 11.30 -35.94
N SER A 7 19.65 11.20 -35.11
CA SER A 7 20.85 12.07 -35.13
C SER A 7 21.68 11.83 -36.41
N PRO A 8 22.69 12.66 -36.77
CA PRO A 8 24.05 12.49 -36.17
C PRO A 8 24.98 13.75 -36.15
N LYS A 9 26.08 13.63 -35.36
CA LYS A 9 27.53 13.97 -35.58
C LYS A 9 27.93 15.22 -36.40
N GLU A 10 28.99 16.01 -36.17
CA GLU A 10 30.35 15.99 -35.57
C GLU A 10 30.79 17.50 -35.45
N TYR A 11 31.74 17.98 -34.65
CA TYR A 11 33.20 17.91 -34.83
C TYR A 11 33.95 18.49 -33.60
N CYS A 12 35.17 17.96 -33.39
CA CYS A 12 36.17 18.29 -32.38
C CYS A 12 36.73 19.73 -32.47
N ILE A 13 37.35 20.21 -31.38
CA ILE A 13 38.78 20.61 -31.28
C ILE A 13 39.09 21.01 -29.82
N LEU A 14 40.05 20.32 -29.20
CA LEU A 14 40.85 20.70 -28.03
C LEU A 14 42.16 21.30 -28.55
N PRO A 15 42.85 22.24 -27.84
CA PRO A 15 43.84 21.77 -26.85
C PRO A 15 44.13 22.68 -25.63
N LEU A 16 44.64 22.01 -24.58
CA LEU A 16 45.65 22.37 -23.56
C LEU A 16 45.89 23.83 -23.15
N VAL A 17 45.78 24.12 -21.83
CA VAL A 17 46.87 24.72 -21.01
C VAL A 17 46.68 24.35 -19.52
N GLY A 18 47.72 23.79 -18.88
CA GLY A 18 48.16 24.23 -17.54
C GLY A 18 47.71 23.47 -16.30
N VAL A 19 48.54 22.52 -15.85
CA VAL A 19 48.61 22.03 -14.46
C VAL A 19 49.23 23.12 -13.58
N ILE A 20 48.56 23.58 -12.52
CA ILE A 20 49.22 24.05 -11.27
C ILE A 20 48.40 23.60 -10.05
N LEU A 21 49.03 22.73 -9.28
CA LEU A 21 48.70 22.33 -7.91
C LEU A 21 49.08 23.50 -6.98
N PHE A 22 48.17 23.99 -6.12
CA PHE A 22 48.57 24.74 -4.92
C PHE A 22 47.65 24.41 -3.74
N LEU A 23 48.23 23.71 -2.77
CA LEU A 23 47.76 23.55 -1.40
C LEU A 23 47.65 24.91 -0.73
N ILE A 24 46.48 25.23 -0.15
CA ILE A 24 46.38 26.06 1.05
C ILE A 24 45.37 25.40 1.99
N PHE A 25 45.85 24.43 2.77
CA PHE A 25 45.45 24.31 4.17
C PHE A 25 46.25 25.37 4.92
N LEU A 26 45.58 26.30 5.61
CA LEU A 26 45.92 26.74 6.98
C LEU A 26 45.03 27.91 7.42
N ASN A 27 44.50 27.74 8.63
CA ASN A 27 44.08 28.77 9.58
C ASN A 27 42.77 29.53 9.31
N SER A 28 41.69 29.03 9.94
CA SER A 28 41.14 29.81 11.06
C SER A 28 40.39 28.91 12.04
N CYS A 29 41.12 28.35 12.99
CA CYS A 29 40.59 28.13 14.34
C CYS A 29 40.35 29.52 14.93
N ASN A 30 39.12 30.05 14.79
CA ASN A 30 38.72 31.19 15.60
C ASN A 30 38.08 30.67 16.89
N LYS A 31 38.68 31.07 18.00
CA LYS A 31 38.34 30.64 19.36
C LYS A 31 36.85 30.81 19.63
N GLY A 32 36.27 29.80 20.28
CA GLY A 32 34.92 29.82 20.80
C GLY A 32 34.64 31.10 21.56
N LYS A 33 33.77 31.94 21.00
CA LYS A 33 32.87 32.74 21.81
C LYS A 33 31.72 31.82 22.16
N ASN A 34 31.63 31.44 23.44
CA ASN A 34 30.41 30.91 24.03
C ASN A 34 29.30 31.92 23.72
N ILE A 35 28.48 31.64 22.70
CA ILE A 35 27.16 32.24 22.58
C ILE A 35 26.35 31.49 23.63
N GLN A 36 26.31 32.04 24.85
CA GLN A 36 25.24 31.69 25.77
C GLN A 36 23.94 32.05 25.07
N SER A 37 23.17 31.04 24.68
CA SER A 37 21.78 31.20 24.30
C SER A 37 21.02 31.67 25.55
N ASN A 38 20.96 32.98 25.76
CA ASN A 38 20.09 33.60 26.77
C ASN A 38 18.60 33.55 26.36
N VAL A 39 18.20 32.55 25.57
CA VAL A 39 16.79 32.26 25.35
C VAL A 39 16.38 31.30 26.45
N GLN A 40 15.94 31.88 27.56
CA GLN A 40 15.20 31.14 28.57
C GLN A 40 13.82 30.85 27.96
N LEU A 41 13.71 29.75 27.20
CA LEU A 41 12.44 29.29 26.65
C LEU A 41 11.51 28.99 27.82
N SER A 42 10.46 29.81 27.95
CA SER A 42 9.46 29.62 28.99
C SER A 42 8.77 28.28 28.74
N LYS A 43 8.95 27.33 29.65
CA LYS A 43 8.23 26.03 29.68
C LYS A 43 6.70 26.17 29.89
N ASN A 44 6.13 27.35 29.66
CA ASN A 44 4.75 27.69 29.97
C ASN A 44 4.11 28.68 28.98
N SER A 45 4.67 28.87 27.78
CA SER A 45 3.92 29.56 26.74
C SER A 45 2.89 28.60 26.15
N LYS A 46 1.74 28.44 26.81
CA LYS A 46 0.52 28.11 26.07
C LYS A 46 0.37 29.23 25.06
N THR A 47 0.76 28.99 23.80
CA THR A 47 0.46 29.90 22.70
C THR A 47 -1.05 29.96 22.61
N ILE A 48 -1.64 30.98 23.22
CA ILE A 48 -3.06 31.26 23.09
C ILE A 48 -3.22 31.76 21.66
N ILE A 49 -3.65 30.88 20.76
CA ILE A 49 -4.08 31.28 19.43
C ILE A 49 -5.38 32.04 19.62
N ASP A 50 -5.30 33.36 19.69
CA ASP A 50 -6.48 34.20 19.75
C ASP A 50 -7.17 34.19 18.38
N GLN A 51 -8.22 33.39 18.25
CA GLN A 51 -8.96 33.26 17.01
C GLN A 51 -9.78 34.52 16.76
N THR A 52 -9.43 35.26 15.71
CA THR A 52 -10.22 36.42 15.27
C THR A 52 -11.61 35.97 14.82
N PRO A 53 -12.61 36.88 14.75
CA PRO A 53 -13.91 36.56 14.18
C PRO A 53 -13.82 35.96 12.76
N ILE A 54 -12.85 36.44 11.96
CA ILE A 54 -12.59 35.94 10.60
C ILE A 54 -12.06 34.50 10.65
N ASP A 55 -11.17 34.18 11.59
CA ASP A 55 -10.64 32.82 11.76
C ASP A 55 -11.75 31.85 12.14
N LYS A 56 -12.66 32.26 13.03
CA LYS A 56 -13.82 31.46 13.43
C LYS A 56 -14.76 31.22 12.25
N GLU A 57 -15.06 32.25 11.45
CA GLU A 57 -15.89 32.10 10.26
C GLU A 57 -15.24 31.17 9.23
N SER A 58 -13.94 31.34 8.97
CA SER A 58 -13.16 30.49 8.07
C SER A 58 -13.14 29.03 8.55
N HIS A 59 -12.94 28.81 9.85
CA HIS A 59 -13.00 27.49 10.47
C HIS A 59 -14.37 26.83 10.26
N GLN A 60 -15.48 27.55 10.48
CA GLN A 60 -16.82 27.01 10.23
C GLN A 60 -17.06 26.64 8.76
N LYS A 61 -16.53 27.43 7.82
CA LYS A 61 -16.58 27.08 6.38
C LYS A 61 -15.82 25.78 6.09
N MET A 62 -14.64 25.60 6.68
CA MET A 62 -13.87 24.36 6.53
C MET A 62 -14.62 23.16 7.12
N VAL A 63 -15.18 23.29 8.32
CA VAL A 63 -15.98 22.24 8.98
C VAL A 63 -17.17 21.84 8.10
N ALA A 64 -17.90 22.82 7.56
CA ALA A 64 -19.01 22.55 6.66
C ALA A 64 -18.56 21.86 5.35
N ALA A 65 -17.42 22.25 4.78
CA ALA A 65 -16.88 21.63 3.58
C ALA A 65 -16.47 20.16 3.82
N LEU A 66 -15.80 19.88 4.94
CA LEU A 66 -15.41 18.52 5.32
C LEU A 66 -16.64 17.64 5.60
N ALA A 67 -17.66 18.18 6.27
CA ALA A 67 -18.93 17.48 6.48
C ALA A 67 -19.60 17.11 5.14
N ALA A 68 -19.67 18.04 4.19
CA ALA A 68 -20.23 17.77 2.87
C ALA A 68 -19.44 16.70 2.08
N ILE A 69 -18.11 16.64 2.23
CA ILE A 69 -17.29 15.58 1.64
C ILE A 69 -17.62 14.23 2.30
N LYS A 70 -17.65 14.18 3.63
CA LYS A 70 -18.01 12.98 4.39
C LYS A 70 -19.38 12.44 3.95
N ASP A 71 -20.40 13.30 3.96
CA ASP A 71 -21.79 12.93 3.63
C ASP A 71 -21.93 12.42 2.19
N SER A 72 -21.12 12.94 1.25
CA SER A 72 -21.16 12.51 -0.15
C SER A 72 -20.18 11.39 -0.51
N THR A 73 -19.35 10.94 0.43
CA THR A 73 -18.27 9.97 0.17
C THR A 73 -18.81 8.67 -0.39
N ASN A 74 -19.84 8.09 0.23
CA ASN A 74 -20.39 6.80 -0.17
C ASN A 74 -20.91 6.78 -1.62
N ASP A 75 -21.43 7.91 -2.10
CA ASP A 75 -22.04 8.02 -3.42
C ASP A 75 -21.13 8.56 -4.52
N LYS A 76 -20.22 9.49 -4.17
CA LYS A 76 -19.42 10.25 -5.14
C LYS A 76 -17.95 9.88 -5.16
N ASN A 77 -17.39 9.40 -4.04
CA ASN A 77 -15.98 9.06 -3.98
C ASN A 77 -15.71 7.74 -4.72
N LYS A 78 -14.80 7.76 -5.68
CA LYS A 78 -14.48 6.59 -6.54
C LYS A 78 -13.68 5.50 -5.82
N TYR A 79 -13.00 5.86 -4.73
CA TYR A 79 -12.09 4.97 -4.00
C TYR A 79 -12.69 4.48 -2.69
N LEU A 80 -13.34 5.37 -1.94
CA LEU A 80 -13.92 5.07 -0.63
C LEU A 80 -15.42 4.78 -0.68
N GLY A 81 -16.09 5.16 -1.77
CA GLY A 81 -17.54 5.02 -1.88
C GLY A 81 -17.98 3.59 -2.21
N ASP A 82 -19.16 3.21 -1.71
CA ASP A 82 -19.75 1.88 -1.88
C ASP A 82 -20.78 1.81 -3.02
N ARG A 83 -21.07 2.94 -3.69
CA ARG A 83 -22.11 3.05 -4.74
C ARG A 83 -22.01 1.94 -5.79
N ARG A 84 -20.80 1.63 -6.24
CA ARG A 84 -20.59 0.58 -7.25
C ARG A 84 -21.02 -0.78 -6.73
N ALA A 85 -20.68 -1.13 -5.48
CA ALA A 85 -21.11 -2.38 -4.88
C ALA A 85 -22.65 -2.42 -4.76
N ARG A 86 -23.27 -1.36 -4.21
CA ARG A 86 -24.74 -1.26 -4.11
C ARG A 86 -25.46 -1.44 -5.45
N GLN A 87 -25.01 -0.75 -6.49
CA GLN A 87 -25.61 -0.85 -7.82
C GLN A 87 -25.51 -2.26 -8.39
N VAL A 88 -24.36 -2.91 -8.26
CA VAL A 88 -24.16 -4.25 -8.84
C VAL A 88 -24.85 -5.33 -8.00
N ARG A 89 -24.95 -5.18 -6.67
CA ARG A 89 -25.79 -6.03 -5.81
C ARG A 89 -27.25 -5.99 -6.28
N GLU A 90 -27.80 -4.81 -6.54
CA GLU A 90 -29.18 -4.67 -7.04
C GLU A 90 -29.37 -5.27 -8.44
N ILE A 91 -28.40 -5.11 -9.35
CA ILE A 91 -28.44 -5.76 -10.67
C ILE A 91 -28.49 -7.29 -10.52
N ILE A 92 -27.61 -7.86 -9.70
CA ILE A 92 -27.56 -9.31 -9.47
C ILE A 92 -28.85 -9.80 -8.80
N LYS A 93 -29.38 -9.05 -7.83
CA LYS A 93 -30.62 -9.39 -7.13
C LYS A 93 -31.83 -9.39 -8.06
N ASN A 94 -31.94 -8.40 -8.94
CA ASN A 94 -33.11 -8.23 -9.81
C ASN A 94 -33.07 -9.12 -11.05
N ALA A 95 -31.89 -9.31 -11.65
CA ALA A 95 -31.75 -10.16 -12.83
C ALA A 95 -31.54 -11.64 -12.47
N GLY A 96 -30.79 -11.91 -11.40
CA GLY A 96 -30.51 -13.27 -10.91
C GLY A 96 -29.97 -14.20 -12.01
N LEU A 97 -30.56 -15.39 -12.10
CA LEU A 97 -30.21 -16.42 -13.10
C LEU A 97 -30.79 -16.13 -14.50
N LYS A 98 -31.62 -15.09 -14.67
CA LYS A 98 -32.25 -14.77 -15.96
C LYS A 98 -31.29 -14.05 -16.92
N SER A 99 -30.22 -13.43 -16.39
CA SER A 99 -29.18 -12.81 -17.23
C SER A 99 -28.37 -13.86 -17.99
N PRO A 100 -27.95 -13.56 -19.23
CA PRO A 100 -26.94 -14.33 -19.94
C PRO A 100 -25.70 -14.61 -19.07
N LYS A 101 -25.09 -15.79 -19.25
CA LYS A 101 -23.97 -16.25 -18.43
C LYS A 101 -22.77 -15.30 -18.48
N LYS A 102 -22.46 -14.75 -19.66
CA LYS A 102 -21.44 -13.72 -19.85
C LYS A 102 -21.70 -12.47 -18.99
N GLU A 103 -22.93 -11.98 -18.95
CA GLU A 103 -23.28 -10.81 -18.12
C GLU A 103 -23.14 -11.14 -16.63
N ARG A 104 -23.62 -12.32 -16.22
CA ARG A 104 -23.47 -12.80 -14.83
C ARG A 104 -21.99 -12.89 -14.43
N TRP A 105 -21.13 -13.40 -15.31
CA TRP A 105 -19.69 -13.42 -15.11
C TRP A 105 -19.13 -12.02 -14.86
N PHE A 106 -19.50 -11.05 -15.71
CA PHE A 106 -19.06 -9.66 -15.54
C PHE A 106 -19.56 -9.03 -14.24
N HIS A 107 -20.83 -9.21 -13.89
CA HIS A 107 -21.42 -8.65 -12.68
C HIS A 107 -20.76 -9.24 -11.42
N HIS A 108 -20.56 -10.55 -11.36
CA HIS A 108 -19.90 -11.19 -10.23
C HIS A 108 -18.43 -10.76 -10.10
N ARG A 109 -17.68 -10.69 -11.21
CA ARG A 109 -16.31 -10.17 -11.19
C ARG A 109 -16.28 -8.73 -10.66
N ILE A 110 -17.14 -7.86 -11.19
CA ILE A 110 -17.19 -6.45 -10.79
C ILE A 110 -17.58 -6.31 -9.31
N LEU A 111 -18.57 -7.07 -8.85
CA LEU A 111 -19.00 -7.01 -7.46
C LEU A 111 -17.89 -7.49 -6.54
N GLY A 112 -17.27 -8.63 -6.84
CA GLY A 112 -16.20 -9.16 -6.00
C GLY A 112 -15.04 -8.16 -5.80
N TRP A 113 -14.69 -7.39 -6.84
CA TRP A 113 -13.70 -6.31 -6.71
C TRP A 113 -14.18 -5.16 -5.85
N ALA A 114 -15.43 -4.74 -6.03
CA ALA A 114 -16.01 -3.66 -5.27
C ALA A 114 -16.08 -4.03 -3.78
N GLU A 115 -16.44 -5.27 -3.46
CA GLU A 115 -16.44 -5.79 -2.09
C GLU A 115 -15.04 -5.82 -1.48
N LEU A 116 -14.04 -6.27 -2.22
CA LEU A 116 -12.65 -6.22 -1.76
C LEU A 116 -12.18 -4.80 -1.45
N ASN A 117 -12.53 -3.82 -2.29
CA ASN A 117 -12.18 -2.42 -2.02
C ASN A 117 -12.82 -1.89 -0.73
N LEU A 118 -13.98 -2.43 -0.34
CA LEU A 118 -14.67 -2.10 0.91
C LEU A 118 -14.19 -2.91 2.11
N GLY A 119 -13.24 -3.84 1.93
CA GLY A 119 -12.79 -4.75 2.99
C GLY A 119 -13.74 -5.92 3.27
N ASN A 120 -14.79 -6.11 2.47
CA ASN A 120 -15.73 -7.22 2.60
C ASN A 120 -15.16 -8.49 1.95
N GLU A 121 -14.10 -9.04 2.55
CA GLU A 121 -13.27 -10.09 1.96
C GLU A 121 -14.07 -11.36 1.62
N GLU A 122 -14.96 -11.80 2.51
CA GLU A 122 -15.78 -12.99 2.29
C GLU A 122 -16.71 -12.83 1.08
N GLU A 123 -17.42 -11.70 0.97
CA GLU A 123 -18.28 -11.41 -0.17
C GLU A 123 -17.46 -11.19 -1.45
N GLY A 124 -16.28 -10.60 -1.33
CA GLY A 124 -15.30 -10.46 -2.42
C GLY A 124 -14.89 -11.81 -3.00
N ILE A 125 -14.45 -12.73 -2.13
CA ILE A 125 -14.07 -14.11 -2.48
C ILE A 125 -15.26 -14.82 -3.12
N LYS A 126 -16.44 -14.78 -2.49
CA LYS A 126 -17.66 -15.43 -2.98
C LYS A 126 -17.99 -15.00 -4.41
N HIS A 127 -18.01 -13.71 -4.70
CA HIS A 127 -18.37 -13.22 -6.02
C HIS A 127 -17.27 -13.44 -7.07
N LEU A 128 -15.99 -13.31 -6.72
CA LEU A 128 -14.90 -13.69 -7.62
C LEU A 128 -14.90 -15.20 -7.94
N LYS A 129 -15.24 -16.03 -6.95
CA LYS A 129 -15.38 -17.49 -7.12
C LYS A 129 -16.58 -17.83 -8.01
N LEU A 130 -17.72 -17.16 -7.86
CA LEU A 130 -18.86 -17.34 -8.76
C LEU A 130 -18.52 -16.97 -10.21
N ALA A 131 -17.73 -15.91 -10.43
CA ALA A 131 -17.23 -15.58 -11.76
C ALA A 131 -16.24 -16.65 -12.28
N TYR A 132 -15.34 -17.15 -11.42
CA TYR A 132 -14.43 -18.24 -11.78
C TYR A 132 -15.18 -19.51 -12.21
N ASP A 133 -16.21 -19.91 -11.45
CA ASP A 133 -16.99 -21.13 -11.72
C ASP A 133 -17.80 -21.06 -13.02
N LEU A 134 -18.11 -19.85 -13.48
CA LEU A 134 -18.79 -19.62 -14.76
C LEU A 134 -17.85 -19.69 -15.97
N LEU A 135 -16.52 -19.72 -15.79
CA LEU A 135 -15.55 -19.68 -16.89
C LEU A 135 -15.77 -20.74 -17.99
N PRO A 136 -16.05 -22.03 -17.66
CA PRO A 136 -16.32 -23.05 -18.68
C PRO A 136 -17.52 -22.73 -19.56
N GLU A 137 -18.48 -21.96 -19.05
CA GLU A 137 -19.73 -21.64 -19.74
C GLU A 137 -19.66 -20.35 -20.56
N VAL A 138 -18.59 -19.57 -20.43
CA VAL A 138 -18.36 -18.30 -21.14
C VAL A 138 -17.10 -18.35 -21.99
N GLN A 139 -16.56 -19.55 -22.23
CA GLN A 139 -15.34 -19.76 -22.98
C GLN A 139 -15.46 -19.19 -24.40
N GLY A 140 -14.43 -18.46 -24.84
CA GLY A 140 -14.42 -17.78 -26.15
C GLY A 140 -15.27 -16.50 -26.20
N GLU A 141 -16.12 -16.23 -25.22
CA GLU A 141 -16.93 -15.01 -25.16
C GLU A 141 -16.27 -13.88 -24.36
N VAL A 142 -15.25 -14.20 -23.56
CA VAL A 142 -14.49 -13.27 -22.72
C VAL A 142 -13.02 -13.26 -23.10
N GLU A 143 -12.43 -12.07 -23.06
CA GLU A 143 -11.01 -11.86 -23.35
C GLU A 143 -10.13 -12.58 -22.31
N PRO A 144 -9.09 -13.34 -22.74
CA PRO A 144 -8.19 -14.07 -21.83
C PRO A 144 -7.59 -13.19 -20.73
N LYS A 145 -7.25 -11.94 -21.04
CA LYS A 145 -6.73 -10.98 -20.05
C LYS A 145 -7.69 -10.80 -18.85
N ARG A 146 -9.00 -10.78 -19.09
CA ARG A 146 -10.00 -10.57 -18.03
C ARG A 146 -10.23 -11.85 -17.22
N ILE A 147 -10.04 -13.01 -17.84
CA ILE A 147 -10.04 -14.31 -17.17
C ILE A 147 -8.86 -14.36 -16.19
N PHE A 148 -7.64 -14.08 -16.67
CA PHE A 148 -6.44 -14.03 -15.82
C PHE A 148 -6.57 -13.03 -14.69
N GLU A 149 -7.14 -11.86 -14.98
CA GLU A 149 -7.38 -10.84 -13.98
C GLU A 149 -8.37 -11.31 -12.89
N ASN A 150 -9.43 -12.04 -13.26
CA ASN A 150 -10.37 -12.61 -12.28
C ASN A 150 -9.71 -13.67 -11.39
N ILE A 151 -8.95 -14.60 -11.98
CA ILE A 151 -8.22 -15.64 -11.25
C ILE A 151 -7.20 -14.99 -10.29
N PHE A 152 -6.47 -13.98 -10.77
CA PHE A 152 -5.48 -13.27 -9.98
C PHE A 152 -6.12 -12.57 -8.79
N MET A 153 -7.22 -11.85 -9.04
CA MET A 153 -7.94 -11.15 -7.98
C MET A 153 -8.59 -12.11 -6.98
N LEU A 154 -9.00 -13.31 -7.39
CA LEU A 154 -9.46 -14.35 -6.47
C LEU A 154 -8.31 -14.84 -5.58
N GLY A 155 -7.11 -15.04 -6.12
CA GLY A 155 -5.91 -15.32 -5.33
C GLY A 155 -5.58 -14.19 -4.34
N VAL A 156 -5.65 -12.93 -4.78
CA VAL A 156 -5.47 -11.74 -3.92
C VAL A 156 -6.54 -11.68 -2.82
N ALA A 157 -7.80 -11.97 -3.13
CA ALA A 157 -8.89 -12.01 -2.15
C ALA A 157 -8.58 -12.97 -1.00
N TRP A 158 -8.07 -14.15 -1.34
CA TRP A 158 -7.65 -15.15 -0.37
C TRP A 158 -6.41 -14.73 0.42
N MET A 159 -5.44 -14.06 -0.20
CA MET A 159 -4.29 -13.47 0.52
C MET A 159 -4.75 -12.43 1.54
N ARG A 160 -5.68 -11.54 1.17
CA ARG A 160 -6.22 -10.51 2.06
C ARG A 160 -6.94 -11.10 3.26
N ARG A 161 -7.78 -12.12 3.04
CA ARG A 161 -8.37 -12.89 4.15
C ARG A 161 -7.31 -13.49 5.06
N GLY A 162 -6.25 -14.06 4.47
CA GLY A 162 -5.10 -14.56 5.23
C GLY A 162 -4.41 -13.48 6.06
N GLU A 163 -4.23 -12.27 5.50
CA GLU A 163 -3.66 -11.12 6.21
C GLU A 163 -4.55 -10.67 7.37
N THR A 164 -5.87 -10.53 7.16
CA THR A 164 -6.82 -10.15 8.21
C THR A 164 -6.86 -11.17 9.35
N GLU A 165 -6.93 -12.46 9.04
CA GLU A 165 -6.99 -13.56 10.02
C GLU A 165 -5.66 -13.89 10.72
N ASN A 166 -4.54 -13.28 10.27
CA ASN A 166 -3.23 -13.53 10.86
C ASN A 166 -2.49 -12.25 11.22
N CYS A 167 -2.15 -11.40 10.25
CA CYS A 167 -1.33 -10.21 10.49
C CYS A 167 -2.09 -9.14 11.27
N CYS A 168 -3.36 -8.89 10.94
CA CYS A 168 -4.15 -7.87 11.63
C CYS A 168 -4.66 -8.35 12.98
N SER A 169 -5.20 -9.57 13.04
CA SER A 169 -5.79 -10.13 14.28
C SER A 169 -4.77 -10.73 15.24
N ARG A 170 -3.56 -11.05 14.78
CA ARG A 170 -2.47 -11.64 15.58
C ARG A 170 -1.15 -10.95 15.23
N PHE A 171 -1.18 -9.63 15.30
CA PHE A 171 -0.04 -8.78 14.97
C PHE A 171 1.22 -9.17 15.75
N THR A 172 2.33 -9.22 15.03
CA THR A 172 3.68 -9.28 15.58
C THR A 172 4.51 -8.18 14.92
N PRO A 173 5.54 -7.64 15.61
CA PRO A 173 6.48 -6.68 15.02
C PRO A 173 7.09 -7.12 13.67
N GLU A 174 7.20 -8.43 13.43
CA GLU A 174 7.78 -9.00 12.21
C GLU A 174 6.74 -9.38 11.14
N SER A 175 5.44 -9.17 11.41
CA SER A 175 4.37 -9.44 10.45
C SER A 175 4.58 -8.67 9.14
N CYS A 176 4.34 -9.33 8.01
CA CYS A 176 4.44 -8.76 6.67
C CYS A 176 5.83 -8.20 6.27
N ILE A 177 6.89 -8.48 7.03
CA ILE A 177 8.27 -8.18 6.62
C ILE A 177 8.81 -9.35 5.80
N ILE A 178 9.39 -9.06 4.64
CA ILE A 178 9.98 -10.07 3.74
C ILE A 178 11.51 -10.14 3.90
N PRO A 179 12.11 -11.34 3.90
CA PRO A 179 11.45 -12.65 3.92
C PRO A 179 10.72 -12.91 5.25
N ILE A 180 9.55 -13.55 5.19
CA ILE A 180 8.74 -13.82 6.39
C ILE A 180 9.47 -14.85 7.25
N ILE A 181 9.75 -14.47 8.49
CA ILE A 181 10.48 -15.30 9.45
C ILE A 181 9.51 -16.16 10.29
N PRO A 182 10.01 -17.18 11.03
CA PRO A 182 9.16 -18.10 11.77
C PRO A 182 8.15 -17.47 12.76
N SER A 183 8.48 -16.32 13.37
CA SER A 183 7.56 -15.62 14.29
C SER A 183 6.34 -15.01 13.59
N ALA A 184 6.41 -14.78 12.28
CA ALA A 184 5.38 -14.14 11.47
C ALA A 184 4.60 -15.12 10.57
N ILE A 185 4.76 -16.44 10.78
CA ILE A 185 4.04 -17.47 10.02
C ILE A 185 2.53 -17.44 10.34
N HIS A 186 1.72 -17.58 9.30
CA HIS A 186 0.26 -17.66 9.41
C HIS A 186 -0.17 -18.95 10.12
N VAL A 187 -1.00 -18.79 11.15
CA VAL A 187 -1.67 -19.90 11.85
C VAL A 187 -2.95 -20.30 11.12
N LYS A 188 -3.73 -19.34 10.61
CA LYS A 188 -4.89 -19.58 9.75
C LYS A 188 -4.42 -19.71 8.31
N LYS A 189 -4.23 -20.96 7.87
CA LYS A 189 -3.59 -21.30 6.58
C LYS A 189 -4.54 -21.23 5.38
N GLU A 190 -5.86 -21.18 5.61
CA GLU A 190 -6.88 -21.25 4.55
C GLU A 190 -6.67 -20.17 3.47
N GLY A 191 -6.39 -18.93 3.87
CA GLY A 191 -6.11 -17.83 2.96
C GLY A 191 -4.96 -18.14 2.00
N SER A 192 -3.77 -18.41 2.54
CA SER A 192 -2.59 -18.67 1.72
C SER A 192 -2.70 -19.95 0.88
N LEU A 193 -3.30 -21.03 1.42
CA LEU A 193 -3.49 -22.29 0.67
C LEU A 193 -4.41 -22.09 -0.55
N ASN A 194 -5.52 -21.37 -0.40
CA ASN A 194 -6.40 -21.07 -1.53
C ASN A 194 -5.74 -20.13 -2.53
N ALA A 195 -5.00 -19.13 -2.07
CA ALA A 195 -4.27 -18.22 -2.95
C ALA A 195 -3.24 -18.94 -3.83
N ILE A 196 -2.47 -19.87 -3.24
CA ILE A 196 -1.47 -20.70 -3.95
C ILE A 196 -2.10 -21.43 -5.13
N LYS A 197 -3.30 -22.01 -4.97
CA LYS A 197 -4.02 -22.71 -6.04
C LYS A 197 -4.17 -21.82 -7.28
N TYR A 198 -4.70 -20.61 -7.10
CA TYR A 198 -5.00 -19.70 -8.22
C TYR A 198 -3.74 -19.05 -8.81
N PHE A 199 -2.70 -18.82 -8.00
CA PHE A 199 -1.43 -18.32 -8.53
C PHE A 199 -0.68 -19.38 -9.35
N ASN A 200 -0.71 -20.65 -8.96
CA ASN A 200 -0.17 -21.75 -9.76
C ASN A 200 -0.90 -21.87 -11.11
N GLU A 201 -2.25 -21.86 -11.09
CA GLU A 201 -3.05 -21.88 -12.32
C GLU A 201 -2.65 -20.77 -13.30
N LEU A 202 -2.41 -19.55 -12.79
CA LEU A 202 -1.93 -18.45 -13.63
C LEU A 202 -0.51 -18.62 -14.14
N LEU A 203 0.37 -19.30 -13.40
CA LEU A 203 1.72 -19.57 -13.90
C LEU A 203 1.72 -20.63 -15.00
N ASP A 204 0.75 -21.55 -14.97
CA ASP A 204 0.55 -22.55 -16.01
C ASP A 204 -0.10 -21.97 -17.28
N GLU A 205 -1.06 -21.05 -17.13
CA GLU A 205 -1.87 -20.55 -18.25
C GLU A 205 -1.42 -19.19 -18.82
N ALA A 206 -0.89 -18.30 -18.00
CA ALA A 206 -0.55 -16.96 -18.47
C ALA A 206 0.74 -17.00 -19.32
N PRO A 207 0.83 -16.19 -20.39
CA PRO A 207 2.04 -16.11 -21.18
C PRO A 207 3.27 -15.80 -20.31
N GLU A 208 4.37 -16.51 -20.56
CA GLU A 208 5.63 -16.29 -19.85
C GLU A 208 6.02 -14.81 -19.94
N LYS A 209 6.55 -14.26 -18.83
CA LYS A 209 6.97 -12.85 -18.73
C LYS A 209 5.85 -11.82 -18.95
N SER A 210 4.57 -12.23 -18.95
CA SER A 210 3.45 -11.30 -18.89
C SER A 210 3.28 -10.67 -17.50
N VAL A 211 2.48 -9.62 -17.42
CA VAL A 211 2.14 -8.97 -16.14
C VAL A 211 1.50 -9.96 -15.15
N TRP A 212 0.70 -10.92 -15.63
CA TRP A 212 0.06 -11.93 -14.79
C TRP A 212 1.07 -12.96 -14.29
N HIS A 213 1.98 -13.40 -15.17
CA HIS A 213 3.06 -14.31 -14.78
C HIS A 213 3.92 -13.74 -13.65
N TYR A 214 4.41 -12.49 -13.78
CA TYR A 214 5.24 -11.89 -12.74
C TYR A 214 4.48 -11.59 -11.44
N ARG A 215 3.24 -11.12 -11.53
CA ARG A 215 2.41 -10.87 -10.35
C ARG A 215 2.09 -12.15 -9.58
N SER A 216 1.73 -13.22 -10.28
CA SER A 216 1.46 -14.52 -9.66
C SER A 216 2.73 -15.14 -9.08
N LYS A 217 3.87 -15.07 -9.80
CA LYS A 217 5.16 -15.54 -9.28
C LYS A 217 5.53 -14.84 -7.96
N TRP A 218 5.37 -13.52 -7.91
CA TRP A 218 5.63 -12.75 -6.70
C TRP A 218 4.74 -13.19 -5.53
N LEU A 219 3.41 -13.18 -5.71
CA LEU A 219 2.49 -13.50 -4.62
C LEU A 219 2.51 -14.99 -4.24
N LEU A 220 2.86 -15.90 -5.16
CA LEU A 220 3.07 -17.31 -4.84
C LEU A 220 4.24 -17.50 -3.88
N ASN A 221 5.35 -16.79 -4.07
CA ASN A 221 6.49 -16.84 -3.16
C ASN A 221 6.09 -16.36 -1.76
N ILE A 222 5.40 -15.22 -1.69
CA ILE A 222 4.89 -14.70 -0.41
C ILE A 222 3.93 -15.70 0.24
N ALA A 223 3.00 -16.29 -0.50
CA ALA A 223 2.04 -17.25 0.05
C ALA A 223 2.70 -18.53 0.59
N TRP A 224 3.84 -18.96 0.04
CA TRP A 224 4.62 -20.05 0.63
C TRP A 224 5.44 -19.61 1.84
N MET A 225 5.94 -18.37 1.85
CA MET A 225 6.62 -17.77 3.01
C MET A 225 5.67 -17.65 4.21
N THR A 226 4.42 -17.21 4.00
CA THR A 226 3.43 -17.12 5.09
C THR A 226 3.12 -18.48 5.71
N LEU A 227 3.32 -19.57 4.98
CA LEU A 227 3.12 -20.94 5.46
C LEU A 227 4.39 -21.57 6.06
N GLY A 228 5.54 -20.87 6.02
CA GLY A 228 6.82 -21.40 6.46
C GLY A 228 7.34 -22.55 5.62
N GLN A 229 6.93 -22.64 4.35
CA GLN A 229 7.36 -23.72 3.43
C GLN A 229 8.14 -23.19 2.22
N TYR A 230 8.43 -21.90 2.21
CA TYR A 230 9.43 -21.31 1.34
C TYR A 230 10.84 -21.62 1.89
N PRO A 231 11.83 -21.93 1.03
CA PRO A 231 11.75 -22.01 -0.44
C PRO A 231 11.32 -23.39 -0.97
N ASP A 232 11.28 -24.43 -0.12
CA ASP A 232 11.25 -25.84 -0.52
C ASP A 232 10.03 -26.28 -1.34
N LYS A 233 8.88 -25.62 -1.19
CA LYS A 233 7.65 -25.96 -1.93
C LYS A 233 7.51 -25.33 -3.30
N LEU A 234 8.44 -24.47 -3.70
CA LEU A 234 8.39 -23.79 -4.99
C LEU A 234 9.15 -24.58 -6.07
N PRO A 235 8.57 -24.74 -7.28
CA PRO A 235 9.35 -25.13 -8.44
C PRO A 235 10.49 -24.13 -8.70
N LYS A 236 11.66 -24.64 -9.10
CA LYS A 236 12.87 -23.82 -9.30
C LYS A 236 12.64 -22.63 -10.24
N ASP A 237 11.83 -22.81 -11.28
CA ASP A 237 11.56 -21.76 -12.29
C ASP A 237 10.69 -20.62 -11.73
N HIS A 238 9.95 -20.87 -10.65
CA HIS A 238 9.09 -19.89 -9.98
C HIS A 238 9.68 -19.38 -8.66
N LEU A 239 10.75 -19.98 -8.15
CA LEU A 239 11.43 -19.52 -6.94
C LEU A 239 12.08 -18.14 -7.18
N ILE A 240 11.80 -17.21 -6.27
CA ILE A 240 12.60 -16.00 -6.07
C ILE A 240 13.58 -16.35 -4.96
N PRO A 241 14.91 -16.39 -5.21
CA PRO A 241 15.87 -16.88 -4.23
C PRO A 241 16.01 -15.92 -3.05
N GLU A 242 16.37 -16.44 -1.88
CA GLU A 242 16.55 -15.63 -0.67
C GLU A 242 17.55 -14.48 -0.85
N SER A 243 18.57 -14.68 -1.69
CA SER A 243 19.55 -13.66 -2.03
C SER A 243 18.92 -12.42 -2.67
N SER A 244 17.75 -12.54 -3.30
CA SER A 244 17.02 -11.39 -3.86
C SER A 244 16.45 -10.46 -2.79
N PHE A 245 16.35 -10.90 -1.53
CA PHE A 245 15.86 -10.09 -0.42
C PHE A 245 16.98 -9.58 0.49
N LYS A 246 18.23 -9.97 0.24
CA LYS A 246 19.37 -9.54 1.05
C LYS A 246 19.88 -8.19 0.57
N SER A 247 20.14 -7.30 1.51
CA SER A 247 20.87 -6.06 1.26
C SER A 247 22.36 -6.36 1.08
N ASP A 248 23.00 -5.69 0.12
CA ASP A 248 24.46 -5.71 -0.06
C ASP A 248 25.20 -5.00 1.09
N GLN A 249 24.47 -4.20 1.88
CA GLN A 249 25.00 -3.48 3.03
C GLN A 249 24.40 -4.00 4.33
N PHE A 250 25.27 -4.15 5.33
CA PHE A 250 24.82 -4.43 6.69
C PHE A 250 24.09 -3.20 7.26
N TYR A 251 22.90 -3.45 7.80
CA TYR A 251 22.13 -2.46 8.52
C TYR A 251 21.44 -3.16 9.70
N PRO A 252 21.40 -2.56 10.91
CA PRO A 252 20.73 -3.17 12.05
C PRO A 252 19.22 -3.32 11.81
N VAL A 253 18.62 -4.36 12.36
CA VAL A 253 17.15 -4.49 12.37
C VAL A 253 16.59 -3.49 13.37
N PHE A 254 15.75 -2.57 12.90
CA PHE A 254 14.98 -1.70 13.78
C PHE A 254 13.85 -2.49 14.42
N LYS A 255 13.89 -2.62 15.75
CA LYS A 255 12.78 -3.24 16.49
C LYS A 255 11.58 -2.29 16.45
N ASN A 256 10.45 -2.80 15.98
CA ASN A 256 9.21 -2.06 16.07
C ASN A 256 8.72 -2.03 17.53
N ILE A 257 8.60 -0.82 18.10
CA ILE A 257 8.12 -0.55 19.45
C ILE A 257 6.80 0.25 19.44
N SER A 258 6.11 0.32 18.30
CA SER A 258 4.91 1.14 18.14
C SER A 258 3.81 0.77 19.12
N SER A 259 3.65 -0.52 19.44
CA SER A 259 2.66 -1.00 20.42
C SER A 259 2.99 -0.55 21.85
N ASP A 260 4.28 -0.56 22.23
CA ASP A 260 4.72 -0.11 23.56
C ASP A 260 4.46 1.39 23.76
N LEU A 261 4.50 2.15 22.66
CA LEU A 261 4.26 3.60 22.64
C LEU A 261 2.80 3.98 22.29
N GLY A 262 1.91 3.02 22.04
CA GLY A 262 0.53 3.29 21.63
C GLY A 262 0.38 3.99 20.26
N LEU A 263 1.40 3.90 19.41
CA LEU A 263 1.45 4.50 18.07
C LEU A 263 0.86 3.59 16.98
N ASP A 264 0.66 2.30 17.26
CA ASP A 264 0.13 1.28 16.36
C ASP A 264 -1.39 1.39 16.15
N THR A 265 -1.89 2.60 15.89
CA THR A 265 -3.31 2.82 15.70
C THR A 265 -3.78 2.47 14.29
N PHE A 266 -4.97 1.90 14.17
CA PHE A 266 -5.61 1.66 12.88
C PHE A 266 -6.15 2.95 12.25
N ASN A 267 -5.82 3.17 10.98
CA ASN A 267 -6.39 4.21 10.11
C ASN A 267 -6.38 3.73 8.64
N LEU A 268 -6.89 4.54 7.71
CA LEU A 268 -6.95 4.19 6.29
C LEU A 268 -5.76 4.73 5.49
N SER A 269 -4.53 4.56 6.00
CA SER A 269 -3.31 5.21 5.47
C SER A 269 -3.39 6.74 5.51
N GLY A 270 -2.24 7.42 5.45
CA GLY A 270 -2.24 8.89 5.44
C GLY A 270 -0.84 9.48 5.45
N GLY A 271 -0.78 10.77 5.73
CA GLY A 271 0.48 11.48 5.95
C GLY A 271 0.96 11.32 7.38
N VAL A 272 2.28 11.42 7.56
CA VAL A 272 2.94 11.53 8.85
C VAL A 272 3.87 12.74 8.83
N VAL A 273 3.84 13.53 9.89
CA VAL A 273 4.81 14.60 10.15
C VAL A 273 5.37 14.36 11.54
N ILE A 274 6.69 14.45 11.66
CA ILE A 274 7.42 14.29 12.91
C ILE A 274 8.17 15.60 13.15
N ASP A 275 7.87 16.27 14.25
CA ASP A 275 8.49 17.53 14.64
C ASP A 275 8.31 17.73 16.15
N ASP A 276 8.99 18.72 16.72
CA ASP A 276 8.77 19.18 18.09
C ASP A 276 7.70 20.28 18.09
N PHE A 277 6.42 19.88 18.07
CA PHE A 277 5.29 20.81 17.93
C PHE A 277 5.02 21.62 19.20
N ASN A 278 5.46 21.12 20.36
CA ASN A 278 5.24 21.75 21.66
C ASN A 278 6.51 22.45 22.22
N HIS A 279 7.64 22.35 21.53
CA HIS A 279 8.94 22.92 21.89
C HIS A 279 9.57 22.36 23.17
N ASP A 280 9.36 21.08 23.48
CA ASP A 280 9.95 20.40 24.64
C ASP A 280 11.24 19.61 24.32
N SER A 281 11.71 19.68 23.06
CA SER A 281 12.85 18.94 22.52
C SER A 281 12.65 17.43 22.39
N LEU A 282 11.42 16.94 22.51
CA LEU A 282 11.01 15.59 22.15
C LEU A 282 10.31 15.62 20.78
N LEU A 283 10.34 14.49 20.08
CA LEU A 283 9.68 14.38 18.78
C LEU A 283 8.22 13.96 18.97
N ASP A 284 7.32 14.79 18.49
CA ASP A 284 5.90 14.50 18.39
C ASP A 284 5.59 13.87 17.03
N ILE A 285 4.48 13.14 16.95
CA ILE A 285 4.02 12.49 15.72
C ILE A 285 2.61 12.97 15.40
N PHE A 286 2.45 13.62 14.25
CA PHE A 286 1.15 13.97 13.70
C PHE A 286 0.80 13.06 12.53
N THR A 287 -0.37 12.42 12.58
CA THR A 287 -0.85 11.50 11.55
C THR A 287 -2.21 11.92 11.01
N THR A 288 -2.40 11.71 9.71
CA THR A 288 -3.69 11.89 9.02
C THR A 288 -4.20 10.56 8.47
N SER A 289 -5.42 10.57 7.93
CA SER A 289 -6.06 9.40 7.33
C SER A 289 -6.71 9.80 6.00
N TRP A 290 -6.77 8.87 5.03
CA TRP A 290 -7.57 9.05 3.82
C TRP A 290 -9.07 8.99 4.08
N ALA A 291 -9.50 8.34 5.16
CA ALA A 291 -10.91 8.20 5.49
C ALA A 291 -11.55 9.59 5.73
N SER A 292 -12.69 9.84 5.09
CA SER A 292 -13.36 11.16 5.13
C SER A 292 -14.02 11.47 6.46
N ASP A 293 -14.11 10.49 7.36
CA ASP A 293 -14.65 10.60 8.70
C ASP A 293 -13.58 10.47 9.80
N ALA A 294 -12.32 10.26 9.44
CA ALA A 294 -11.24 10.13 10.40
C ALA A 294 -10.75 11.49 10.89
N THR A 295 -10.44 11.56 12.19
CA THR A 295 -9.80 12.73 12.81
C THR A 295 -8.28 12.54 12.78
N PRO A 296 -7.50 13.57 12.40
CA PRO A 296 -6.05 13.56 12.57
C PRO A 296 -5.67 13.35 14.03
N LYS A 297 -4.53 12.68 14.28
CA LYS A 297 -4.04 12.40 15.63
C LYS A 297 -2.67 13.02 15.84
N LEU A 298 -2.49 13.66 16.98
CA LEU A 298 -1.20 14.13 17.49
C LEU A 298 -0.82 13.25 18.69
N PHE A 299 0.36 12.66 18.63
CA PHE A 299 1.01 11.94 19.73
C PHE A 299 2.16 12.82 20.20
N LEU A 300 2.17 13.19 21.48
CA LEU A 300 3.26 13.98 22.05
C LEU A 300 4.40 13.07 22.49
N GLY A 301 5.64 13.54 22.32
CA GLY A 301 6.80 12.89 22.91
C GLY A 301 6.70 12.91 24.43
N GLU A 302 7.04 11.78 25.07
CA GLU A 302 7.13 11.63 26.53
C GLU A 302 8.55 11.25 26.96
#